data_AF-A0AAU6Z173-F1
#
_entry.id   AF-A0AAU6Z173-F1
#
_cell.length_a   1.000
_cell.length_b   1.000
_cell.length_c   1.000
_cell.angle_alpha   90.00
_cell.angle_beta   90.00
_cell.angle_gamma   90.00
#
_symmetry.space_group_name_H-M   'P 1'
#
loop_
_entity.id
_entity.type
_entity.pdbx_description
1 polymer ?
#
loop_
_entity_poly.entity_id
_entity_poly.type
_entity_poly.pdbx_seq_one_letter_code
_entity_poly.pdbx_strand_id
1 'polypeptide(L)'
;MLDPDQSLRTQAISALTAKARLARAVNQLPVNEADRIATGQKIGYFQEWIRHKRYDGYWAAMDYRANASNLPPVVHLARGWWDFFLSNVLSDYVALRDTGRCVRLFISSAAHGRNMALRAYQRDAFATPDHALMNRNLPGTDLPVRVTGTRIWTDLPGWPPAAALP
;
A
#
# COMPACT_ATOMS: atom_id res chain seq x y z
N MET A 1 9.68 31.11 -10.50
CA MET A 1 9.45 30.14 -11.58
C MET A 1 10.73 29.33 -11.69
N LEU A 2 10.72 28.06 -11.28
CA LEU A 2 11.93 27.22 -11.26
C LEU A 2 12.30 26.83 -12.70
N ASP A 3 13.56 27.06 -13.08
CA ASP A 3 14.10 26.70 -14.38
C ASP A 3 14.15 25.16 -14.53
N PRO A 4 13.51 24.57 -15.55
CA PRO A 4 13.47 23.12 -15.75
C PRO A 4 14.85 22.45 -15.77
N ASP A 5 15.91 23.14 -16.23
CA ASP A 5 17.28 22.60 -16.30
C ASP A 5 17.91 22.46 -14.90
N GLN A 6 17.65 23.41 -13.98
CA GLN A 6 18.08 23.28 -12.58
C GLN A 6 17.40 22.12 -11.87
N SER A 7 16.15 21.83 -12.22
CA SER A 7 15.37 20.72 -11.64
C SER A 7 15.99 19.37 -12.03
N LEU A 8 16.35 19.18 -13.30
CA LEU A 8 16.93 17.93 -13.79
C LEU A 8 18.33 17.67 -13.25
N ARG A 9 19.19 18.69 -13.15
CA ARG A 9 20.53 18.55 -12.56
C ARG A 9 20.46 18.25 -11.07
N THR A 10 19.60 18.96 -10.34
CA THR A 10 19.35 18.69 -8.91
C THR A 10 18.79 17.30 -8.69
N GLN A 11 17.85 16.86 -9.53
CA GLN A 11 17.29 15.50 -9.49
C GLN A 11 18.35 14.43 -9.81
N ALA A 12 19.23 14.67 -10.80
CA ALA A 12 20.29 13.74 -11.17
C ALA A 12 21.36 13.61 -10.07
N ILE A 13 21.83 14.72 -9.50
CA ILE A 13 22.79 14.70 -8.36
C ILE A 13 22.15 14.06 -7.13
N SER A 14 20.88 14.37 -6.87
CA SER A 14 20.13 13.74 -5.78
C SER A 14 20.02 12.24 -6.02
N ALA A 15 19.76 11.78 -7.24
CA ALA A 15 19.69 10.35 -7.57
C ALA A 15 21.03 9.63 -7.33
N LEU A 16 22.17 10.27 -7.65
CA LEU A 16 23.51 9.69 -7.44
C LEU A 16 23.85 9.52 -5.96
N THR A 17 23.42 10.45 -5.10
CA THR A 17 23.76 10.44 -3.66
C THR A 17 22.65 9.89 -2.76
N ALA A 18 21.41 9.78 -3.26
CA ALA A 18 20.22 9.40 -2.49
C ALA A 18 20.40 8.06 -1.78
N LYS A 19 20.96 7.05 -2.46
CA LYS A 19 21.17 5.73 -1.85
C LYS A 19 22.11 5.79 -0.65
N ALA A 20 23.24 6.50 -0.78
CA ALA A 20 24.21 6.65 0.29
C ALA A 20 23.66 7.50 1.44
N ARG A 21 22.97 8.60 1.13
CA ARG A 21 22.30 9.46 2.13
C ARG A 21 21.22 8.70 2.89
N LEU A 22 20.40 7.93 2.19
CA LEU A 22 19.37 7.09 2.80
C LEU A 22 20.00 6.01 3.70
N ALA A 23 21.04 5.32 3.22
CA ALA A 23 21.76 4.32 4.01
C ALA A 23 22.35 4.92 5.31
N ARG A 24 22.86 6.16 5.25
CA ARG A 24 23.31 6.88 6.46
C ARG A 24 22.14 7.25 7.36
N ALA A 25 21.06 7.78 6.80
CA ALA A 25 19.88 8.21 7.56
C ALA A 25 19.20 7.06 8.31
N VAL A 26 19.04 5.89 7.69
CA VAL A 26 18.40 4.72 8.34
C VAL A 26 19.24 4.13 9.48
N ASN A 27 20.54 4.39 9.49
CA ASN A 27 21.46 3.96 10.56
C ASN A 27 21.76 5.09 11.56
N GLN A 28 21.12 6.26 11.43
CA GLN A 28 21.38 7.41 12.30
C GLN A 28 20.71 7.23 13.67
N LEU A 29 21.48 7.46 14.72
CA LEU A 29 20.99 7.65 16.09
C LEU A 29 21.55 8.96 16.67
N PRO A 30 20.73 9.78 17.35
CA PRO A 30 19.30 9.60 17.60
C PRO A 30 18.45 9.75 16.31
N VAL A 31 17.33 9.03 16.23
CA VAL A 31 16.49 8.92 15.02
C VAL A 31 15.91 10.25 14.54
N ASN A 32 15.77 11.23 15.44
CA ASN A 32 15.27 12.57 15.13
C ASN A 32 16.24 13.41 14.28
N GLU A 33 17.45 12.95 13.98
CA GLU A 33 18.38 13.60 13.05
C GLU A 33 18.39 12.94 11.66
N ALA A 34 17.69 11.81 11.49
CA ALA A 34 17.70 11.04 10.25
C ALA A 34 17.11 11.81 9.06
N ASP A 35 16.10 12.64 9.28
CA ASP A 35 15.45 13.45 8.26
C ASP A 35 16.38 14.51 7.67
N ARG A 36 17.18 15.17 8.50
CA ARG A 36 18.19 16.13 8.05
C ARG A 36 19.26 15.46 7.20
N ILE A 37 19.68 14.26 7.54
CA ILE A 37 20.64 13.49 6.73
C ILE A 37 20.01 13.09 5.38
N ALA A 38 18.79 12.55 5.42
CA ALA A 38 18.08 12.10 4.23
C ALA A 38 17.74 13.25 3.28
N THR A 39 17.22 14.36 3.80
CA THR A 39 16.56 15.41 3.02
C THR A 39 17.31 16.75 3.02
N GLY A 40 18.28 16.94 3.92
CA GLY A 40 18.97 18.21 4.12
C GLY A 40 18.24 19.19 5.04
N GLN A 41 17.04 18.84 5.53
CA GLN A 41 16.23 19.71 6.38
C GLN A 41 15.46 18.91 7.43
N LYS A 42 14.93 19.61 8.43
CA LYS A 42 14.05 19.00 9.43
C LYS A 42 12.63 18.87 8.86
N ILE A 43 12.05 17.69 8.94
CA ILE A 43 10.74 17.36 8.36
C ILE A 43 9.71 17.28 9.48
N GLY A 44 8.78 18.25 9.53
CA GLY A 44 7.84 18.40 10.63
C GLY A 44 7.01 17.16 10.94
N TYR A 45 6.40 16.53 9.92
CA TYR A 45 5.58 15.33 10.12
C TYR A 45 6.41 14.13 10.62
N PHE A 46 7.65 13.96 10.15
CA PHE A 46 8.52 12.89 10.61
C PHE A 46 8.87 13.05 12.09
N GLN A 47 9.16 14.29 12.49
CA GLN A 47 9.47 14.63 13.89
C GLN A 47 8.28 14.38 14.81
N GLU A 48 7.07 14.57 14.30
CA GLU A 48 5.85 14.22 15.02
C GLU A 48 5.67 12.70 15.12
N TRP A 49 5.81 11.98 14.00
CA TRP A 49 5.66 10.52 13.96
C TRP A 49 6.56 9.79 14.97
N ILE A 50 7.83 10.18 15.08
CA ILE A 50 8.78 9.52 15.98
C ILE A 50 8.51 9.80 17.48
N ARG A 51 7.69 10.81 17.81
CA ARG A 51 7.22 11.05 19.18
C ARG A 51 6.14 10.04 19.59
N HIS A 52 5.33 9.58 18.64
CA HIS A 52 4.26 8.60 18.83
C HIS A 52 4.77 7.16 18.68
N LYS A 53 5.56 6.69 19.67
CA LYS A 53 6.24 5.38 19.63
C LYS A 53 5.31 4.16 19.72
N ARG A 54 4.06 4.35 20.11
CA ARG A 54 3.04 3.30 20.26
C ARG A 54 1.79 3.73 19.52
N TYR A 55 0.90 2.79 19.25
CA TYR A 55 -0.43 3.08 18.73
C TYR A 55 -1.24 3.81 19.81
N ASP A 56 -1.30 5.14 19.71
CA ASP A 56 -2.00 6.03 20.62
C ASP A 56 -3.07 6.85 19.85
N GLY A 57 -3.66 7.84 20.51
CA GLY A 57 -4.72 8.67 19.91
C GLY A 57 -4.32 9.36 18.60
N TYR A 58 -3.03 9.65 18.41
CA TYR A 58 -2.55 10.27 17.16
C TYR A 58 -2.71 9.30 15.99
N TRP A 59 -2.25 8.06 16.14
CA TRP A 59 -2.38 7.05 15.10
C TRP A 59 -3.81 6.54 14.94
N ALA A 60 -4.57 6.46 16.05
CA ALA A 60 -5.98 6.08 16.00
C ALA A 60 -6.82 7.08 15.19
N ALA A 61 -6.51 8.38 15.26
CA ALA A 61 -7.18 9.40 14.46
C ALA A 61 -6.90 9.28 12.95
N MET A 62 -5.87 8.54 12.54
CA MET A 62 -5.53 8.26 11.14
C MET A 62 -6.08 6.92 10.63
N ASP A 63 -6.84 6.20 11.46
CA ASP A 63 -7.52 4.98 11.05
C ASP A 63 -8.90 5.31 10.46
N TYR A 64 -9.02 5.14 9.15
CA TYR A 64 -10.23 5.46 8.40
C TYR A 64 -11.13 4.25 8.14
N ARG A 65 -10.89 3.10 8.77
CA ARG A 65 -11.71 1.89 8.57
C ARG A 65 -13.19 2.13 8.93
N ALA A 66 -13.46 2.95 9.93
CA ALA A 66 -14.83 3.35 10.29
C ALA A 66 -15.55 4.15 9.18
N ASN A 67 -14.80 4.79 8.27
CA ASN A 67 -15.34 5.52 7.14
C ASN A 67 -15.57 4.63 5.90
N ALA A 68 -15.41 3.31 6.03
CA ALA A 68 -15.48 2.41 4.89
C ALA A 68 -16.73 2.68 4.05
N SER A 69 -17.92 2.86 4.67
CA SER A 69 -19.22 3.00 4.01
C SER A 69 -19.28 4.10 2.94
N ASN A 70 -18.40 5.08 3.04
CA ASN A 70 -18.32 6.22 2.14
C ASN A 70 -17.32 6.03 0.98
N LEU A 71 -16.60 4.90 0.93
CA LEU A 71 -15.75 4.56 -0.21
C LEU A 71 -16.58 4.12 -1.42
N PRO A 72 -16.02 4.21 -2.65
CA PRO A 72 -16.69 3.75 -3.87
C PRO A 72 -17.25 2.32 -3.73
N PRO A 73 -18.35 1.99 -4.45
CA PRO A 73 -19.02 0.69 -4.34
C PRO A 73 -18.13 -0.48 -4.79
N VAL A 74 -17.12 -0.22 -5.62
CA VAL A 74 -16.14 -1.20 -6.08
C VAL A 74 -14.74 -0.74 -5.65
N VAL A 75 -13.99 -1.58 -4.95
CA VAL A 75 -12.65 -1.28 -4.42
C VAL A 75 -11.66 -2.37 -4.81
N HIS A 76 -10.47 -1.98 -5.26
CA HIS A 76 -9.34 -2.89 -5.47
C HIS A 76 -8.29 -2.68 -4.39
N LEU A 77 -7.99 -3.74 -3.64
CA LEU A 77 -6.90 -3.77 -2.66
C LEU A 77 -5.83 -4.73 -3.16
N ALA A 78 -4.56 -4.31 -3.06
CA ALA A 78 -3.45 -5.16 -3.47
C ALA A 78 -2.23 -5.02 -2.58
N ARG A 79 -1.68 -6.15 -2.11
CA ARG A 79 -0.43 -6.23 -1.35
C ARG A 79 0.33 -7.50 -1.72
N GLY A 80 1.46 -7.74 -1.08
CA GLY A 80 2.19 -9.00 -1.21
C GLY A 80 2.49 -9.60 0.16
N TRP A 81 2.77 -10.89 0.20
CA TRP A 81 3.11 -11.63 1.43
C TRP A 81 4.32 -11.05 2.16
N TRP A 82 5.25 -10.41 1.43
CA TRP A 82 6.44 -9.75 1.99
C TRP A 82 6.27 -8.24 2.11
N ASP A 83 5.05 -7.72 2.02
CA ASP A 83 4.74 -6.32 2.26
C ASP A 83 4.34 -6.11 3.73
N PHE A 84 5.05 -5.24 4.42
CA PHE A 84 4.83 -4.96 5.84
C PHE A 84 3.49 -4.27 6.14
N PHE A 85 2.79 -3.75 5.12
CA PHE A 85 1.44 -3.21 5.27
C PHE A 85 0.32 -4.24 5.08
N LEU A 86 0.64 -5.51 4.82
CA LEU A 86 -0.36 -6.52 4.49
C LEU A 86 -1.44 -6.67 5.56
N SER A 87 -1.08 -6.71 6.85
CA SER A 87 -2.03 -6.86 7.97
C SER A 87 -3.10 -5.76 7.97
N ASN A 88 -2.71 -4.52 7.69
CA ASN A 88 -3.64 -3.39 7.61
C ASN A 88 -4.60 -3.55 6.43
N VAL A 89 -4.09 -3.94 5.25
CA VAL A 89 -4.94 -4.17 4.07
C VAL A 89 -5.92 -5.33 4.26
N LEU A 90 -5.54 -6.38 4.97
CA LEU A 90 -6.46 -7.46 5.32
C LEU A 90 -7.57 -6.95 6.25
N SER A 91 -7.25 -6.05 7.17
CA SER A 91 -8.25 -5.41 8.04
C SER A 91 -9.17 -4.47 7.26
N ASP A 92 -8.63 -3.70 6.32
CA ASP A 92 -9.40 -2.81 5.43
C ASP A 92 -10.36 -3.62 4.55
N TYR A 93 -9.91 -4.76 4.03
CA TYR A 93 -10.75 -5.69 3.26
C TYR A 93 -11.98 -6.13 4.05
N VAL A 94 -11.80 -6.55 5.31
CA VAL A 94 -12.90 -6.96 6.18
C VAL A 94 -13.86 -5.79 6.42
N ALA A 95 -13.36 -4.63 6.84
CA ALA A 95 -14.18 -3.45 7.11
C ALA A 95 -15.01 -2.99 5.89
N LEU A 96 -14.42 -3.04 4.69
CA LEU A 96 -15.11 -2.70 3.45
C LEU A 96 -16.17 -3.75 3.08
N ARG A 97 -15.85 -5.03 3.19
CA ARG A 97 -16.79 -6.11 2.89
C ARG A 97 -18.00 -6.10 3.82
N ASP A 98 -17.79 -5.89 5.11
CA ASP A 98 -18.84 -5.94 6.15
C ASP A 98 -19.91 -4.86 6.00
N THR A 99 -19.65 -3.89 5.14
CA THR A 99 -20.55 -2.77 4.86
C THR A 99 -21.10 -2.85 3.43
N GLY A 100 -20.90 -3.98 2.73
CA GLY A 100 -21.51 -4.29 1.44
C GLY A 100 -20.75 -3.80 0.21
N ARG A 101 -19.50 -3.33 0.35
CA ARG A 101 -18.68 -2.96 -0.82
C ARG A 101 -18.24 -4.20 -1.59
N CYS A 102 -18.18 -4.09 -2.92
CA CYS A 102 -17.55 -5.09 -3.78
C CYS A 102 -16.03 -4.89 -3.71
N VAL A 103 -15.34 -5.72 -2.92
CA VAL A 103 -13.89 -5.59 -2.69
C VAL A 103 -13.15 -6.72 -3.39
N ARG A 104 -12.25 -6.37 -4.31
CA ARG A 104 -11.24 -7.29 -4.84
C ARG A 104 -9.98 -7.21 -4.01
N LEU A 105 -9.42 -8.36 -3.65
CA LEU A 105 -8.17 -8.44 -2.89
C LEU A 105 -7.15 -9.26 -3.68
N PHE A 106 -6.01 -8.63 -3.97
CA PHE A 106 -4.90 -9.25 -4.68
C PHE A 106 -3.68 -9.37 -3.76
N ILE A 107 -3.21 -10.59 -3.51
CA ILE A 107 -2.02 -10.85 -2.67
C ILE A 107 -0.99 -11.62 -3.47
N SER A 108 0.15 -10.98 -3.76
CA SER A 108 1.26 -11.64 -4.45
C SER A 108 2.34 -12.16 -3.50
N SER A 109 3.38 -12.81 -4.03
CA SER A 109 4.60 -13.14 -3.29
C SER A 109 5.65 -12.02 -3.28
N ALA A 110 5.28 -10.79 -3.61
CA ALA A 110 6.22 -9.68 -3.74
C ALA A 110 6.36 -8.85 -2.46
N ALA A 111 7.48 -8.11 -2.36
CA ALA A 111 7.69 -7.10 -1.33
C ALA A 111 7.05 -5.76 -1.70
N HIS A 112 7.12 -4.78 -0.79
CA HIS A 112 6.51 -3.46 -0.97
C HIS A 112 6.84 -2.81 -2.32
N GLY A 113 5.81 -2.30 -3.00
CA GLY A 113 5.91 -1.63 -4.32
C GLY A 113 6.17 -2.56 -5.52
N ARG A 114 6.50 -3.84 -5.31
CA ARG A 114 6.86 -4.76 -6.40
C ARG A 114 5.66 -5.32 -7.18
N ASN A 115 4.46 -5.23 -6.62
CA ASN A 115 3.23 -5.64 -7.31
C ASN A 115 3.01 -4.90 -8.64
N MET A 116 3.40 -3.62 -8.72
CA MET A 116 3.18 -2.78 -9.90
C MET A 116 3.84 -3.34 -11.17
N ALA A 117 4.91 -4.12 -11.01
CA ALA A 117 5.61 -4.77 -12.11
C ALA A 117 4.98 -6.10 -12.56
N LEU A 118 4.03 -6.66 -11.79
CA LEU A 118 3.39 -7.92 -12.10
C LEU A 118 2.26 -7.71 -13.12
N ARG A 119 2.36 -8.35 -14.29
CA ARG A 119 1.29 -8.33 -15.30
C ARG A 119 -0.05 -8.84 -14.74
N ALA A 120 -0.01 -9.81 -13.85
CA ALA A 120 -1.22 -10.33 -13.18
C ALA A 120 -1.91 -9.25 -12.33
N TYR A 121 -1.12 -8.47 -11.57
CA TYR A 121 -1.65 -7.34 -10.81
C TYR A 121 -2.25 -6.28 -11.73
N GLN A 122 -1.53 -5.89 -12.78
CA GLN A 122 -2.01 -4.87 -13.72
C GLN A 122 -3.37 -5.25 -14.33
N ARG A 123 -3.50 -6.49 -14.83
CA ARG A 123 -4.77 -6.98 -15.40
C ARG A 123 -5.91 -6.93 -14.37
N ASP A 124 -5.64 -7.38 -13.14
CA ASP A 124 -6.64 -7.41 -12.08
C ASP A 124 -7.05 -6.00 -11.62
N ALA A 125 -6.06 -5.10 -11.48
CA ALA A 125 -6.27 -3.71 -11.11
C ALA A 125 -7.08 -2.96 -12.16
N PHE A 126 -6.83 -3.16 -13.47
CA PHE A 126 -7.57 -2.50 -14.55
C PHE A 126 -8.97 -3.11 -14.80
N ALA A 127 -9.19 -4.38 -14.47
CA ALA A 127 -10.53 -4.97 -14.54
C ALA A 127 -11.53 -4.30 -13.58
N THR A 128 -11.05 -3.74 -12.47
CA THR A 128 -11.89 -3.10 -11.45
C THR A 128 -12.56 -1.79 -11.95
N PRO A 129 -11.83 -0.78 -12.45
CA PRO A 129 -12.44 0.41 -13.02
C PRO A 129 -13.23 0.10 -14.29
N ASP A 130 -12.81 -0.88 -15.11
CA ASP A 130 -13.59 -1.34 -16.26
C ASP A 130 -14.99 -1.82 -15.84
N HIS A 131 -15.08 -2.60 -14.76
CA HIS A 131 -16.36 -3.00 -14.19
C HIS A 131 -17.14 -1.80 -13.64
N ALA A 132 -16.49 -0.99 -12.80
CA ALA A 132 -17.15 0.11 -12.10
C ALA A 132 -17.67 1.22 -13.02
N LEU A 133 -16.96 1.50 -14.12
CA LEU A 133 -17.26 2.64 -15.01
C LEU A 133 -17.93 2.22 -16.32
N MET A 134 -17.70 1.00 -16.79
CA MET A 134 -18.20 0.53 -18.08
C MET A 134 -19.15 -0.67 -17.96
N ASN A 135 -19.48 -1.09 -16.74
CA ASN A 135 -20.31 -2.27 -16.46
C ASN A 135 -19.79 -3.55 -17.16
N ARG A 136 -18.47 -3.66 -17.33
CA ARG A 136 -17.84 -4.87 -17.88
C ARG A 136 -17.87 -5.99 -16.85
N ASN A 137 -17.94 -7.24 -17.31
CA ASN A 137 -17.89 -8.39 -16.41
C ASN A 137 -16.59 -8.40 -15.62
N LEU A 138 -16.71 -8.50 -14.29
CA LEU A 138 -15.56 -8.60 -13.41
C LEU A 138 -15.16 -10.08 -13.24
N PRO A 139 -13.95 -10.51 -13.64
CA PRO A 139 -13.57 -11.92 -13.54
C PRO A 139 -13.53 -12.41 -12.08
N GLY A 140 -14.19 -13.53 -11.78
CA GLY A 140 -14.19 -14.12 -10.45
C GLY A 140 -14.97 -13.30 -9.41
N THR A 141 -16.16 -12.80 -9.75
CA THR A 141 -17.07 -12.13 -8.80
C THR A 141 -17.35 -12.97 -7.55
N ASP A 142 -17.47 -14.29 -7.70
CA ASP A 142 -17.72 -15.22 -6.59
C ASP A 142 -16.44 -15.55 -5.80
N LEU A 143 -15.27 -15.25 -6.37
CA LEU A 143 -13.95 -15.50 -5.80
C LEU A 143 -13.11 -14.21 -5.78
N PRO A 144 -13.52 -13.20 -4.98
CA PRO A 144 -12.96 -11.85 -5.04
C PRO A 144 -11.52 -11.74 -4.52
N VAL A 145 -10.99 -12.80 -3.90
CA VAL A 145 -9.66 -12.82 -3.29
C VAL A 145 -8.73 -13.68 -4.12
N ARG A 146 -7.74 -13.06 -4.76
CA ARG A 146 -6.71 -13.74 -5.56
C ARG A 146 -5.39 -13.70 -4.83
N VAL A 147 -4.83 -14.87 -4.52
CA VAL A 147 -3.56 -14.99 -3.79
C VAL A 147 -2.55 -15.84 -4.56
N THR A 148 -1.25 -15.60 -4.37
CA THR A 148 -0.20 -16.54 -4.81
C THR A 148 0.93 -16.61 -3.81
N GLY A 149 1.56 -17.77 -3.68
CA GLY A 149 2.84 -17.95 -2.98
C GLY A 149 3.92 -18.44 -3.94
N THR A 150 4.05 -19.75 -4.05
CA THR A 150 5.05 -20.45 -4.88
C THR A 150 4.62 -20.58 -6.35
N ARG A 151 4.26 -19.44 -6.98
CA ARG A 151 3.95 -19.27 -8.42
C ARG A 151 2.58 -19.74 -8.92
N ILE A 152 1.78 -20.38 -8.09
CA ILE A 152 0.40 -20.78 -8.44
C ILE A 152 -0.56 -19.71 -7.91
N TRP A 153 -1.46 -19.24 -8.77
CA TRP A 153 -2.54 -18.34 -8.38
C TRP A 153 -3.73 -19.16 -7.90
N THR A 154 -4.34 -18.71 -6.80
CA THR A 154 -5.52 -19.32 -6.21
C THR A 154 -6.55 -18.22 -5.96
N ASP A 155 -7.76 -18.45 -6.44
CA ASP A 155 -8.90 -17.56 -6.21
C ASP A 155 -9.75 -18.14 -5.08
N LEU A 156 -10.18 -17.29 -4.15
CA LEU A 156 -10.84 -17.64 -2.89
C LEU A 156 -12.15 -16.84 -2.75
N PRO A 157 -13.19 -17.42 -2.12
CA PRO A 157 -14.47 -16.74 -1.94
C PRO A 157 -14.41 -15.56 -0.96
N GLY A 158 -13.37 -15.49 -0.13
CA GLY A 158 -13.19 -14.41 0.83
C GLY A 158 -11.93 -14.57 1.67
N TRP A 159 -11.65 -13.53 2.45
CA TRP A 159 -10.62 -13.52 3.48
C TRP A 159 -11.25 -13.23 4.87
N PRO A 160 -10.80 -13.89 5.95
CA PRO A 160 -9.96 -15.08 5.95
C PRO A 160 -10.65 -16.26 5.21
N PRO A 161 -9.89 -17.23 4.67
CA PRO A 161 -10.48 -18.38 3.99
C PRO A 161 -11.33 -19.21 4.96
N ALA A 162 -12.51 -19.68 4.53
CA ALA A 162 -13.42 -20.45 5.40
C ALA A 162 -12.76 -21.69 6.02
N ALA A 163 -11.88 -22.37 5.28
CA ALA A 163 -11.13 -23.54 5.76
C ALA A 163 -10.07 -23.22 6.83
N ALA A 164 -9.79 -21.94 7.08
CA ALA A 164 -8.84 -21.50 8.10
C ALA A 164 -9.52 -20.99 9.38
N LEU A 165 -10.86 -21.00 9.44
CA LEU A 165 -11.60 -20.72 10.66
C LEU A 165 -11.64 -21.99 11.53
N PRO A 166 -11.34 -21.90 12.83
CA PRO A 166 -11.37 -23.05 13.75
C PRO A 166 -12.78 -23.61 13.97
#